data_AF-A0A1U7WA47-F1
#
_entry.id   AF-A0A1U7WA47-F1
#
_cell.length_a   1.000
_cell.length_b   1.000
_cell.length_c   1.000
_cell.angle_alpha   90.00
_cell.angle_beta   90.00
_cell.angle_gamma   90.00
#
_symmetry.space_group_name_H-M   'P 1'
#
loop_
_entity.id
_entity.type
_entity.pdbx_description
1 polymer ?
#
loop_
_entity_poly.entity_id
_entity_poly.type
_entity_poly.pdbx_seq_one_letter_code
_entity_poly.pdbx_strand_id
1 'polypeptide(L)'
;MAEALIRGFERLISLKLYNVTILYTLLGRLISHCSLLEQLVLHLPDNYRGVIEINAPRLKSLDYTGSVWSISLKTVPLLAQLSLALTGGYILEAKPHYTRFFESFCALEHLHLDNYSVKVDDSGVPMALDNIDLEGSFGDTAFNNLSIIVIRSIRGTNPHMQQLKLILAESPTLMRIIIE
;
A
#
# COMPACT_ATOMS: atom_id res chain seq x y z
N MET A 1 -8.41 -24.87 -21.83
CA MET A 1 -7.66 -25.40 -20.68
C MET A 1 -8.42 -24.95 -19.44
N ALA A 2 -9.01 -25.87 -18.68
CA ALA A 2 -9.82 -25.53 -17.52
C ALA A 2 -8.91 -24.93 -16.43
N GLU A 3 -9.09 -23.65 -16.11
CA GLU A 3 -8.39 -23.02 -14.99
C GLU A 3 -8.90 -23.67 -13.70
N ALA A 4 -8.00 -24.29 -12.93
CA ALA A 4 -8.36 -24.84 -11.64
C ALA A 4 -8.82 -23.71 -10.71
N LEU A 5 -10.12 -23.69 -10.41
CA LEU A 5 -10.71 -22.74 -9.47
C LEU A 5 -10.08 -23.01 -8.10
N ILE A 6 -9.40 -22.02 -7.53
CA ILE A 6 -8.86 -22.08 -6.18
C ILE A 6 -10.06 -22.02 -5.21
N ARG A 7 -10.61 -23.19 -4.85
CA ARG A 7 -11.70 -23.34 -3.87
C ARG A 7 -11.14 -23.69 -2.49
N GLY A 8 -11.91 -23.37 -1.44
CA GLY A 8 -11.61 -23.79 -0.06
C GLY A 8 -11.11 -22.69 0.88
N PHE A 9 -10.87 -21.47 0.37
CA PHE A 9 -10.37 -20.35 1.18
C PHE A 9 -11.44 -19.31 1.57
N GLU A 10 -12.72 -19.60 1.31
CA GLU A 10 -13.84 -18.69 1.59
C GLU A 10 -13.96 -18.34 3.09
N ARG A 11 -13.46 -19.21 3.97
CA ARG A 11 -13.43 -19.00 5.43
C ARG A 11 -12.08 -18.52 5.95
N LEU A 12 -11.12 -18.23 5.08
CA LEU A 12 -9.79 -17.81 5.48
C LEU A 12 -9.84 -16.38 6.02
N ILE A 13 -9.48 -16.22 7.29
CA ILE A 13 -9.46 -14.93 7.99
C ILE A 13 -8.06 -14.29 7.93
N SER A 14 -7.01 -15.11 7.88
CA SER A 14 -5.62 -14.64 7.85
C SER A 14 -4.82 -15.40 6.80
N LEU A 15 -4.13 -14.67 5.93
CA LEU A 15 -3.19 -15.21 4.95
C LEU A 15 -1.82 -14.60 5.21
N LYS A 16 -0.82 -15.46 5.45
CA LYS A 16 0.56 -15.03 5.66
C LYS A 16 1.47 -15.83 4.74
N LEU A 17 2.17 -15.13 3.85
CA LEU A 17 3.09 -15.72 2.90
C LEU A 17 4.49 -15.19 3.19
N TYR A 18 5.41 -16.10 3.51
CA TYR A 18 6.80 -15.78 3.82
C TYR A 18 7.72 -16.46 2.82
N ASN A 19 8.47 -15.67 2.07
CA ASN A 19 9.44 -16.10 1.08
C ASN A 19 8.86 -17.12 0.06
N VAL A 20 7.59 -16.92 -0.32
CA VAL A 20 6.89 -17.79 -1.27
C VAL A 20 7.08 -17.26 -2.69
N THR A 21 7.51 -18.14 -3.61
CA THR A 21 7.49 -17.84 -5.04
C THR A 21 6.10 -18.11 -5.61
N ILE A 22 5.37 -17.04 -5.91
CA ILE A 22 4.04 -17.08 -6.53
C ILE A 22 3.99 -16.07 -7.67
N LEU A 23 3.24 -16.37 -8.74
CA LEU A 23 3.01 -15.38 -9.81
C LEU A 23 2.01 -14.33 -9.32
N TYR A 24 2.22 -13.07 -9.70
CA TYR A 24 1.32 -11.97 -9.29
C TYR A 24 -0.14 -12.18 -9.73
N THR A 25 -0.36 -12.79 -10.90
CA THR A 25 -1.70 -13.15 -11.39
C THR A 25 -2.37 -14.26 -10.58
N LEU A 26 -1.58 -15.13 -9.93
CA LEU A 26 -2.09 -16.16 -9.02
C LEU A 26 -2.30 -15.59 -7.62
N LEU A 27 -1.42 -14.71 -7.14
CA LEU A 27 -1.55 -14.05 -5.86
C LEU A 27 -2.82 -13.19 -5.78
N GLY A 28 -3.06 -12.34 -6.79
CA GLY A 28 -4.29 -11.54 -6.86
C GLY A 28 -5.55 -12.40 -6.89
N ARG A 29 -5.52 -13.51 -7.64
CA ARG A 29 -6.61 -14.50 -7.66
C ARG A 29 -6.80 -15.17 -6.30
N LEU A 30 -5.74 -15.59 -5.63
CA LEU A 30 -5.83 -16.22 -4.30
C LEU A 30 -6.51 -15.27 -3.30
N ILE A 31 -6.07 -14.01 -3.26
CA ILE A 31 -6.59 -12.99 -2.34
C ILE A 31 -8.07 -12.72 -2.62
N SER A 32 -8.47 -12.58 -3.89
CA SER A 32 -9.86 -12.26 -4.25
C SER A 32 -10.87 -13.36 -3.89
N HIS A 33 -10.42 -14.61 -3.70
CA HIS A 33 -11.27 -15.72 -3.24
C HIS A 33 -11.35 -15.84 -1.71
N CYS A 34 -10.56 -15.05 -0.97
CA CYS A 34 -10.59 -15.01 0.50
C CYS A 34 -11.56 -13.91 0.98
N SER A 35 -12.87 -14.13 0.83
CA SER A 35 -13.89 -13.10 1.10
C SER A 35 -13.97 -12.66 2.58
N LEU A 36 -13.48 -13.48 3.51
CA LEU A 36 -13.40 -13.19 4.94
C LEU A 36 -12.02 -12.73 5.42
N LEU A 37 -11.10 -12.44 4.51
CA LEU A 37 -9.72 -12.09 4.86
C LEU A 37 -9.67 -10.76 5.63
N GLU A 38 -9.21 -10.84 6.88
CA GLU A 38 -9.01 -9.69 7.76
C GLU A 38 -7.52 -9.32 7.91
N GLN A 39 -6.62 -10.29 7.77
CA GLN A 39 -5.17 -10.07 7.87
C GLN A 39 -4.44 -10.64 6.66
N LEU A 40 -3.60 -9.81 6.03
CA LEU A 40 -2.74 -10.20 4.93
C LEU A 40 -1.29 -9.82 5.24
N VAL A 41 -0.40 -10.81 5.28
CA VAL A 41 1.05 -10.61 5.44
C VAL A 41 1.75 -11.18 4.21
N LEU A 42 2.52 -10.35 3.52
CA LEU A 42 3.21 -10.67 2.29
C LEU A 42 4.68 -10.30 2.42
N HIS A 43 5.51 -11.28 2.77
CA HIS A 43 6.96 -11.13 2.80
C HIS A 43 7.50 -11.84 1.56
N LEU A 44 7.66 -11.12 0.47
CA LEU A 44 8.03 -11.65 -0.82
C LEU A 44 9.53 -11.45 -1.07
N PRO A 45 10.18 -12.34 -1.84
CA PRO A 45 11.60 -12.23 -2.13
C PRO A 45 11.91 -10.98 -2.98
N ASP A 46 13.15 -10.49 -2.90
CA ASP A 46 13.59 -9.26 -3.57
C ASP A 46 13.57 -9.32 -5.11
N ASN A 47 13.42 -10.52 -5.68
CA ASN A 47 13.27 -10.74 -7.11
C ASN A 47 11.81 -10.78 -7.57
N TYR A 48 10.84 -10.52 -6.69
CA TYR A 48 9.45 -10.43 -7.07
C TYR A 48 9.23 -9.17 -7.94
N ARG A 49 8.68 -9.37 -9.14
CA ARG A 49 8.52 -8.34 -10.18
C ARG A 49 7.12 -8.50 -10.77
N GLY A 50 6.17 -7.76 -10.24
CA GLY A 50 4.77 -7.82 -10.65
C GLY A 50 3.92 -6.76 -9.99
N VAL A 51 2.68 -6.64 -10.47
CA VAL A 51 1.65 -5.76 -9.90
C VAL A 51 0.79 -6.59 -8.96
N ILE A 52 0.73 -6.20 -7.69
CA ILE A 52 -0.12 -6.86 -6.69
C ILE A 52 -1.44 -6.12 -6.60
N GLU A 53 -2.53 -6.78 -6.97
CA GLU A 53 -3.88 -6.24 -6.80
C GLU A 53 -4.54 -6.89 -5.58
N ILE A 54 -4.93 -6.08 -4.61
CA ILE A 54 -5.60 -6.52 -3.38
C ILE A 54 -7.06 -6.06 -3.43
N ASN A 55 -7.95 -7.05 -3.54
CA ASN A 55 -9.39 -6.89 -3.39
C ASN A 55 -9.84 -7.77 -2.23
N ALA A 56 -10.05 -7.15 -1.07
CA ALA A 56 -10.33 -7.84 0.18
C ALA A 56 -11.22 -6.95 1.08
N PRO A 57 -12.55 -7.05 0.95
CA PRO A 57 -13.49 -6.08 1.54
C PRO A 57 -13.50 -6.08 3.07
N ARG A 58 -13.02 -7.14 3.72
CA ARG A 58 -12.92 -7.25 5.19
C ARG A 58 -11.50 -7.04 5.72
N LEU A 59 -10.56 -6.67 4.86
CA LEU A 59 -9.16 -6.54 5.25
C LEU A 59 -8.99 -5.40 6.25
N LYS A 60 -8.42 -5.71 7.41
CA LYS A 60 -8.14 -4.78 8.50
C LYS A 60 -6.65 -4.47 8.63
N SER A 61 -5.80 -5.43 8.26
CA SER A 61 -4.35 -5.32 8.39
C SER A 61 -3.65 -5.85 7.14
N LEU A 62 -2.77 -5.03 6.59
CA LEU A 62 -1.84 -5.38 5.52
C LEU A 62 -0.40 -5.10 5.97
N ASP A 63 0.43 -6.13 5.92
CA ASP A 63 1.87 -6.02 6.10
C ASP A 63 2.60 -6.55 4.87
N TYR A 64 3.34 -5.68 4.19
CA TYR A 64 4.10 -6.01 3.00
C TYR A 64 5.58 -5.74 3.23
N THR A 65 6.40 -6.75 2.98
CA THR A 65 7.86 -6.62 2.93
C THR A 65 8.39 -7.24 1.64
N GLY A 66 9.25 -6.51 0.93
CA GLY A 66 9.98 -7.03 -0.23
C GLY A 66 9.90 -6.11 -1.44
N SER A 67 10.17 -6.68 -2.61
CA SER A 67 10.32 -5.94 -3.86
C SER A 67 9.12 -6.17 -4.79
N VAL A 68 8.56 -5.11 -5.37
CA VAL A 68 7.36 -5.18 -6.22
C VAL A 68 7.34 -3.99 -7.17
N TRP A 69 6.65 -4.11 -8.31
CA TRP A 69 6.48 -2.96 -9.21
C TRP A 69 5.45 -1.97 -8.66
N SER A 70 4.29 -2.48 -8.26
CA SER A 70 3.25 -1.68 -7.63
C SER A 70 2.29 -2.54 -6.80
N ILE A 71 1.67 -1.91 -5.80
CA ILE A 71 0.60 -2.50 -5.00
C ILE A 71 -0.64 -1.63 -5.19
N SER A 72 -1.74 -2.23 -5.63
CA SER A 72 -3.03 -1.59 -5.82
C SER A 72 -4.03 -2.12 -4.80
N LEU A 73 -4.55 -1.24 -3.95
CA LEU A 73 -5.60 -1.55 -2.98
C LEU A 73 -6.94 -1.09 -3.57
N LYS A 74 -7.77 -2.02 -4.06
CA LYS A 74 -9.01 -1.67 -4.80
C LYS A 74 -10.24 -1.57 -3.92
N THR A 75 -10.46 -2.54 -3.04
CA THR A 75 -11.65 -2.58 -2.17
C THR A 75 -11.23 -3.08 -0.81
N VAL A 76 -10.79 -2.15 0.03
CA VAL A 76 -10.27 -2.41 1.39
C VAL A 76 -10.82 -1.39 2.41
N PRO A 77 -12.15 -1.16 2.47
CA PRO A 77 -12.72 -0.05 3.25
C PRO A 77 -12.51 -0.15 4.77
N LEU A 78 -12.07 -1.31 5.27
CA LEU A 78 -11.84 -1.58 6.70
C LEU A 78 -10.36 -1.57 7.07
N LEU A 79 -9.47 -1.18 6.16
CA LEU A 79 -8.03 -1.26 6.37
C LEU A 79 -7.59 -0.23 7.40
N ALA A 80 -7.41 -0.68 8.64
CA ALA A 80 -6.98 0.13 9.77
C ALA A 80 -5.46 0.18 9.93
N GLN A 81 -4.74 -0.85 9.45
CA GLN A 81 -3.30 -0.97 9.62
C GLN A 81 -2.62 -1.28 8.30
N LEU A 82 -1.67 -0.43 7.91
CA LEU A 82 -0.87 -0.60 6.71
C LEU A 82 0.62 -0.50 7.07
N SER A 83 1.37 -1.57 6.79
CA SER A 83 2.83 -1.63 6.91
C SER A 83 3.44 -1.93 5.55
N LEU A 84 4.34 -1.07 5.09
CA LEU A 84 5.04 -1.20 3.81
C LEU A 84 6.55 -1.06 4.01
N ALA A 85 7.29 -2.15 3.83
CA ALA A 85 8.74 -2.20 3.79
C ALA A 85 9.21 -2.58 2.38
N LEU A 86 9.40 -1.57 1.53
CA LEU A 86 9.74 -1.78 0.12
C LEU A 86 11.25 -1.91 -0.06
N THR A 87 11.71 -3.02 -0.64
CA THR A 87 13.12 -3.23 -0.97
C THR A 87 13.36 -2.86 -2.44
N GLY A 88 14.29 -1.94 -2.69
CA GLY A 88 14.83 -1.64 -4.04
C GLY A 88 14.24 -0.44 -4.82
N GLY A 89 13.62 0.55 -4.16
CA GLY A 89 13.33 1.85 -4.80
C GLY A 89 12.10 1.88 -5.71
N TYR A 90 10.96 1.37 -5.24
CA TYR A 90 9.76 1.14 -6.06
C TYR A 90 8.58 2.07 -5.73
N ILE A 91 7.62 2.14 -6.66
CA ILE A 91 6.60 3.18 -6.80
C ILE A 91 5.27 2.73 -6.17
N LEU A 92 4.66 3.61 -5.37
CA LEU A 92 3.19 3.60 -5.19
C LEU A 92 2.60 4.42 -6.33
N GLU A 93 2.14 3.77 -7.40
CA GLU A 93 1.58 4.47 -8.55
C GLU A 93 0.20 5.05 -8.20
N ALA A 94 0.14 6.35 -7.91
CA ALA A 94 -1.07 7.14 -8.14
C ALA A 94 -1.15 7.41 -9.64
N LYS A 95 -1.85 6.55 -10.38
CA LYS A 95 -2.07 6.78 -11.81
C LYS A 95 -2.91 8.07 -12.00
N PRO A 96 -2.56 8.96 -12.96
CA PRO A 96 -3.16 10.30 -13.11
C PRO A 96 -4.66 10.31 -13.46
N HIS A 97 -5.25 9.18 -13.81
CA HIS A 97 -6.70 9.04 -14.05
C HIS A 97 -7.47 8.44 -12.86
N TYR A 98 -6.81 8.21 -11.72
CA TYR A 98 -7.42 7.72 -10.49
C TYR A 98 -7.38 8.83 -9.45
N THR A 99 -8.24 9.82 -9.61
CA THR A 99 -8.42 10.99 -8.71
C THR A 99 -8.95 10.63 -7.32
N ARG A 100 -8.83 9.37 -6.92
CA ARG A 100 -9.54 8.75 -5.78
C ARG A 100 -8.74 7.62 -5.11
N PHE A 101 -7.44 7.54 -5.36
CA PHE A 101 -6.58 6.45 -4.84
C PHE A 101 -6.73 6.28 -3.33
N PHE A 102 -6.89 7.38 -2.59
CA PHE A 102 -7.04 7.35 -1.15
C PHE A 102 -8.48 7.39 -0.62
N GLU A 103 -9.51 7.34 -1.47
CA GLU A 103 -10.91 7.18 -1.00
C GLU A 103 -11.10 5.91 -0.17
N SER A 104 -10.20 4.92 -0.29
CA SER A 104 -10.30 3.64 0.40
C SER A 104 -9.71 3.62 1.82
N PHE A 105 -9.05 4.69 2.26
CA PHE A 105 -8.33 4.71 3.55
C PHE A 105 -9.07 5.44 4.68
N CYS A 106 -10.38 5.72 4.53
CA CYS A 106 -11.13 6.39 5.59
C CYS A 106 -11.03 5.69 6.96
N ALA A 107 -10.75 4.39 7.00
CA ALA A 107 -10.58 3.62 8.23
C ALA A 107 -9.13 3.49 8.72
N LEU A 108 -8.14 4.05 8.00
CA LEU A 108 -6.73 3.85 8.31
C LEU A 108 -6.35 4.58 9.60
N GLU A 109 -5.89 3.83 10.60
CA GLU A 109 -5.51 4.33 11.93
C GLU A 109 -3.99 4.35 12.12
N HIS A 110 -3.30 3.33 11.56
CA HIS A 110 -1.86 3.14 11.71
C HIS A 110 -1.18 2.96 10.35
N LEU A 111 -0.17 3.79 10.09
CA LEU A 111 0.66 3.72 8.89
C LEU A 111 2.13 3.52 9.26
N HIS A 112 2.74 2.43 8.79
CA HIS A 112 4.15 2.12 8.95
C HIS A 112 4.85 2.06 7.58
N LEU A 113 5.92 2.84 7.43
CA LEU A 113 6.65 3.01 6.19
C LEU A 113 8.15 2.76 6.45
N ASP A 114 8.74 1.78 5.77
CA ASP A 114 10.18 1.47 5.86
C ASP A 114 10.85 1.53 4.48
N ASN A 115 12.11 1.97 4.47
CA ASN A 115 12.94 2.21 3.28
C ASN A 115 12.22 3.07 2.23
N TYR A 116 11.60 4.15 2.72
CA TYR A 116 10.90 5.15 1.93
C TYR A 116 11.80 5.60 0.77
N SER A 117 11.40 5.27 -0.46
CA SER A 117 12.09 5.65 -1.69
C SER A 117 11.05 5.77 -2.80
N VAL A 118 10.40 6.94 -2.87
CA VAL A 118 9.44 7.23 -3.93
C VAL A 118 10.09 8.07 -5.02
N LYS A 119 9.96 7.63 -6.26
CA LYS A 119 10.38 8.38 -7.46
C LYS A 119 9.33 8.14 -8.54
N VAL A 120 8.84 9.21 -9.16
CA VAL A 120 7.81 9.25 -10.22
C VAL A 120 8.49 9.91 -11.43
N ASP A 121 8.43 9.51 -12.71
CA ASP A 121 7.43 8.84 -13.54
C ASP A 121 8.06 7.78 -14.51
N ASP A 122 7.28 7.33 -15.53
CA ASP A 122 7.62 6.37 -16.60
C ASP A 122 8.90 6.68 -17.41
N SER A 123 9.51 7.86 -17.22
CA SER A 123 10.77 8.26 -17.88
C SER A 123 12.04 8.02 -17.04
N GLY A 124 11.89 7.58 -15.78
CA GLY A 124 13.03 7.32 -14.87
C GLY A 124 13.64 8.59 -14.22
N VAL A 125 13.03 9.76 -14.45
CA VAL A 125 13.43 11.03 -13.86
C VAL A 125 12.87 11.15 -12.42
N PRO A 126 13.60 11.71 -11.44
CA PRO A 126 13.00 12.13 -10.17
C PRO A 126 12.06 13.30 -10.41
N MET A 127 10.75 13.08 -10.27
CA MET A 127 9.82 14.21 -10.13
C MET A 127 10.25 15.05 -8.92
N ALA A 128 10.66 16.29 -9.19
CA ALA A 128 10.56 17.35 -8.20
C ALA A 128 9.06 17.51 -7.89
N LEU A 129 8.70 17.35 -6.62
CA LEU A 129 7.31 17.47 -6.13
C LEU A 129 6.76 18.90 -6.19
N ASP A 130 7.52 19.83 -6.75
CA ASP A 130 7.15 21.23 -6.82
C ASP A 130 6.07 21.52 -7.89
N ASN A 131 5.70 20.54 -8.73
CA ASN A 131 4.75 20.72 -9.85
C ASN A 131 3.68 19.62 -9.99
N ILE A 132 3.59 18.63 -9.10
CA ILE A 132 2.45 17.70 -9.11
C ILE A 132 1.36 18.34 -8.26
N ASP A 133 0.27 18.73 -8.92
CA ASP A 133 -0.94 19.14 -8.23
C ASP A 133 -1.54 17.90 -7.56
N LEU A 134 -1.08 17.62 -6.34
CA LEU A 134 -1.60 16.55 -5.50
C LEU A 134 -2.89 16.98 -4.80
N GLU A 135 -3.31 18.25 -4.95
CA GLU A 135 -4.65 18.70 -4.58
C GLU A 135 -5.68 17.87 -5.37
N GLY A 136 -6.48 17.08 -4.65
CA GLY A 136 -7.47 16.17 -5.22
C GLY A 136 -6.98 14.74 -5.51
N SER A 137 -5.73 14.39 -5.18
CA SER A 137 -5.28 12.98 -5.19
C SER A 137 -5.78 12.20 -3.96
N PHE A 138 -6.03 12.92 -2.86
CA PHE A 138 -6.67 12.40 -1.68
C PHE A 138 -8.17 12.65 -1.79
N GLY A 139 -8.99 11.64 -1.49
CA GLY A 139 -10.39 11.91 -1.18
C GLY A 139 -10.45 12.68 0.14
N ASP A 140 -11.45 13.53 0.33
CA ASP A 140 -11.67 14.40 1.52
C ASP A 140 -11.62 13.69 2.89
N THR A 141 -11.48 12.36 2.91
CA THR A 141 -11.54 11.53 4.11
C THR A 141 -10.40 10.51 4.24
N ALA A 142 -9.43 10.53 3.32
CA ALA A 142 -8.37 9.52 3.18
C ALA A 142 -7.59 9.20 4.46
N PHE A 143 -7.37 10.18 5.34
CA PHE A 143 -6.60 9.98 6.58
C PHE A 143 -7.27 10.60 7.81
N ASN A 144 -8.59 10.78 7.75
CA ASN A 144 -9.34 11.39 8.84
C ASN A 144 -9.21 10.64 10.17
N ASN A 145 -8.91 9.33 10.14
CA ASN A 145 -8.73 8.49 11.32
C ASN A 145 -7.25 8.14 11.60
N LEU A 146 -6.31 8.66 10.80
CA LEU A 146 -4.90 8.31 10.94
C LEU A 146 -4.34 8.93 12.22
N SER A 147 -4.04 8.09 13.19
CA SER A 147 -3.63 8.49 14.54
C SER A 147 -2.14 8.27 14.80
N ILE A 148 -1.53 7.28 14.14
CA ILE A 148 -0.12 6.93 14.30
C ILE A 148 0.55 6.75 12.95
N ILE A 149 1.68 7.44 12.78
CA ILE A 149 2.61 7.22 11.68
C ILE A 149 3.96 6.77 12.24
N VAL A 150 4.51 5.70 11.68
CA VAL A 150 5.86 5.20 11.97
C VAL A 150 6.66 5.20 10.69
N ILE A 151 7.79 5.90 10.68
CA ILE A 151 8.66 6.02 9.51
C ILE A 151 10.04 5.52 9.89
N ARG A 152 10.51 4.51 9.16
CA ARG A 152 11.86 3.98 9.27
C ARG A 152 12.71 4.39 8.10
N SER A 153 14.00 4.62 8.35
CA SER A 153 15.00 4.81 7.30
C SER A 153 14.71 6.02 6.39
N ILE A 154 14.19 7.13 6.93
CA ILE A 154 13.93 8.34 6.13
C ILE A 154 15.25 8.95 5.65
N ARG A 155 15.47 8.97 4.33
CA ARG A 155 16.48 9.85 3.73
C ARG A 155 15.83 11.21 3.60
N GLY A 156 16.40 12.27 4.19
CA GLY A 156 15.87 13.65 4.15
C GLY A 156 15.91 14.31 2.76
N THR A 157 15.57 13.56 1.71
CA THR A 157 15.43 14.05 0.35
C THR A 157 14.14 14.87 0.25
N ASN A 158 14.15 15.88 -0.62
CA ASN A 158 12.97 16.72 -0.89
C ASN A 158 11.69 15.90 -1.14
N PRO A 159 11.69 14.82 -1.96
CA PRO A 159 10.45 14.09 -2.24
C PRO A 159 9.85 13.39 -1.02
N HIS A 160 10.67 12.84 -0.14
CA HIS A 160 10.17 12.19 1.07
C HIS A 160 9.50 13.18 2.02
N MET A 161 10.07 14.38 2.12
CA MET A 161 9.57 15.43 2.99
C MET A 161 8.24 16.01 2.49
N GLN A 162 8.05 16.16 1.17
CA GLN A 162 6.79 16.68 0.63
C GLN A 162 5.64 15.68 0.80
N GLN A 163 5.89 14.38 0.64
CA GLN A 163 4.87 13.36 0.86
C GLN A 163 4.50 13.24 2.33
N LEU A 164 5.50 13.29 3.22
CA LEU A 164 5.23 13.38 4.65
C LEU A 164 4.35 14.60 4.95
N LYS A 165 4.71 15.78 4.45
CA LYS A 165 3.89 16.99 4.64
C LYS A 165 2.45 16.82 4.18
N LEU A 166 2.22 16.16 3.03
CA LEU A 166 0.87 15.91 2.52
C LEU A 166 0.09 14.96 3.42
N ILE A 167 0.68 13.83 3.83
CA ILE A 167 0.03 12.91 4.77
C ILE A 167 -0.31 13.65 6.07
N LEU A 168 0.60 14.48 6.58
CA LEU A 168 0.37 15.27 7.78
C LEU A 168 -0.77 16.29 7.61
N ALA A 169 -0.86 16.96 6.45
CA ALA A 169 -1.91 17.92 6.15
C ALA A 169 -3.30 17.27 6.09
N GLU A 170 -3.38 16.05 5.57
CA GLU A 170 -4.62 15.28 5.40
C GLU A 170 -5.03 14.48 6.66
N SER A 171 -4.26 14.56 7.76
CA SER A 171 -4.46 13.75 8.97
C SER A 171 -4.83 14.59 10.20
N PRO A 172 -6.06 15.12 10.31
CA PRO A 172 -6.45 16.00 11.40
C PRO A 172 -6.47 15.32 12.79
N THR A 173 -6.51 13.99 12.85
CA THR A 173 -6.52 13.21 14.11
C THR A 173 -5.16 12.63 14.49
N LEU A 174 -4.09 13.02 13.79
CA LEU A 174 -2.76 12.47 14.03
C LEU A 174 -2.25 12.85 15.42
N MET A 175 -2.02 11.84 16.26
CA MET A 175 -1.58 12.02 17.65
C MET A 175 -0.11 11.69 17.85
N ARG A 176 0.48 10.83 17.00
CA ARG A 176 1.83 10.32 17.20
C ARG A 176 2.58 10.11 15.89
N ILE A 177 3.80 10.62 15.85
CA ILE A 177 4.78 10.36 14.78
C ILE A 177 6.00 9.72 15.43
N ILE A 178 6.43 8.57 14.89
CA ILE A 178 7.64 7.87 15.31
C ILE A 178 8.59 7.85 14.11
N ILE A 179 9.83 8.29 14.32
CA ILE A 179 10.91 8.24 13.33
C ILE A 179 12.01 7.37 13.91
N GLU A 180 12.35 6.31 13.19
CA GLU A 180 13.30 5.24 13.58
C GLU A 180 14.43 5.07 12.57
#